data_AF-A0A6P4ZZ34-F1
#
_entry.id   AF-A0A6P4ZZ34-F1
#
_cell.length_a   1.000
_cell.length_b   1.000
_cell.length_c   1.000
_cell.angle_alpha   90.00
_cell.angle_beta   90.00
_cell.angle_gamma   90.00
#
_symmetry.space_group_name_H-M   'P 1'
#
loop_
_entity.id
_entity.type
_entity.pdbx_description
1 polymer ?
#
loop_
_entity_poly.entity_id
_entity_poly.type
_entity_poly.pdbx_seq_one_letter_code
_entity_poly.pdbx_strand_id
1 'polypeptide(L)'
;MAAVDGGPASKKLKTSDSDDLPLCPYGASCYRKNPQHFKEFRHPKDGETSQAVDRTDLSAVASTSGLPPCKYGANCYRKNLLHFAQFSHPTTGGEPQDSDDTDTELADCEDEKASPLVKSDSDATRLVKNYSKLTEEERRALIQRAVEAKKKLEEELQDTKKEVERKEKELQTLQQELSEGLLLVEGEKEALEKSEVTKFPLVPERQYKEGSAAQVHFRLAESQFYRLVDAGSGYRVTKVEYVVSPEVVKRFRQAQKDLRDKRGEMLSYPVLAFHGTAQANIDPITSLGFKAPGESGFKHATDTGWYGKGVYFSEYPSYSMPYIKGGNRILLCQVLPGKVYQCSSLIHGSPLMKGYDSHTSPDKKELIIFNSHHILPCYILHYTHAHGDFKYKKSIKTTKSVDEMKKLYDTATKMPATKILSGLTIHLAGKLADKHSEIYNLIIKHGGKTATQQQLYMGVTLVASASEMKGETPSTKVSLAENAQVPIVSEDFLYDRIITQQKKDISDYVFC
;
A
#
# COMPACT_ATOMS: atom_id res chain seq x y z
N MET A 1 62.92 16.17 -5.31
CA MET A 1 62.98 15.91 -6.76
C MET A 1 61.59 15.50 -7.22
N ALA A 2 61.05 16.19 -8.24
CA ALA A 2 59.79 15.99 -8.99
C ALA A 2 58.46 15.98 -8.16
N ALA A 3 57.49 16.89 -8.26
CA ALA A 3 56.82 17.61 -9.37
C ALA A 3 55.74 16.79 -10.13
N VAL A 4 54.49 17.22 -9.92
CA VAL A 4 53.32 17.36 -10.83
C VAL A 4 52.67 16.18 -11.59
N ASP A 5 51.33 16.14 -11.43
CA ASP A 5 50.22 15.97 -12.40
C ASP A 5 49.93 14.67 -13.18
N GLY A 6 48.62 14.42 -13.34
CA GLY A 6 48.05 13.80 -14.54
C GLY A 6 47.45 12.39 -14.41
N GLY A 7 46.11 12.28 -14.48
CA GLY A 7 45.46 11.03 -14.92
C GLY A 7 45.78 10.71 -16.38
N PRO A 8 45.50 9.47 -16.88
CA PRO A 8 44.37 9.39 -17.82
C PRO A 8 43.62 8.04 -17.89
N ALA A 9 42.38 8.18 -18.38
CA ALA A 9 41.70 7.35 -19.39
C ALA A 9 41.44 5.86 -19.13
N SER A 10 40.16 5.57 -18.87
CA SER A 10 39.51 4.30 -19.22
C SER A 10 39.69 4.01 -20.71
N LYS A 11 40.34 2.88 -21.02
CA LYS A 11 40.40 2.30 -22.37
C LYS A 11 38.99 2.01 -22.87
N LYS A 12 38.57 2.70 -23.94
CA LYS A 12 37.47 2.27 -24.81
C LYS A 12 37.84 0.92 -25.45
N LEU A 13 37.15 -0.15 -25.07
CA LEU A 13 37.13 -1.38 -25.85
C LEU A 13 36.16 -1.17 -27.01
N LYS A 14 36.69 -1.20 -28.24
CA LYS A 14 35.94 -1.29 -29.48
C LYS A 14 35.36 -2.72 -29.60
N THR A 15 34.06 -2.82 -29.90
CA THR A 15 33.43 -3.99 -30.52
C THR A 15 32.53 -3.43 -31.63
N SER A 16 33.07 -3.26 -32.83
CA SER A 16 32.95 -4.20 -33.97
C SER A 16 31.52 -4.27 -34.51
N ASP A 17 31.34 -3.52 -35.60
CA ASP A 17 30.31 -3.54 -36.64
C ASP A 17 28.91 -4.02 -36.28
N SER A 18 28.07 -3.03 -35.96
CA SER A 18 26.64 -3.07 -36.21
C SER A 18 26.32 -2.82 -37.68
N ASP A 19 27.18 -3.22 -38.65
CA ASP A 19 27.03 -2.98 -40.11
C ASP A 19 26.80 -4.22 -41.01
N ASP A 20 26.95 -5.44 -40.47
CA ASP A 20 26.69 -6.70 -41.21
C ASP A 20 25.39 -7.47 -40.83
N LEU A 21 24.64 -7.07 -39.81
CA LEU A 21 23.36 -7.73 -39.47
C LEU A 21 22.24 -7.45 -40.48
N PRO A 22 21.31 -8.39 -40.73
CA PRO A 22 20.16 -8.14 -41.59
C PRO A 22 19.22 -7.07 -41.02
N LEU A 23 18.63 -6.27 -41.92
CA LEU A 23 17.60 -5.28 -41.56
C LEU A 23 16.38 -5.97 -40.96
N CYS A 24 15.86 -5.41 -39.87
CA CYS A 24 14.58 -5.87 -39.34
C CYS A 24 13.48 -5.69 -40.41
N PRO A 25 12.64 -6.71 -40.68
CA PRO A 25 11.54 -6.60 -41.63
C PRO A 25 10.56 -5.44 -41.31
N TYR A 26 10.50 -5.04 -40.04
CA TYR A 26 9.64 -3.97 -39.54
C TYR A 26 10.36 -2.62 -39.42
N GLY A 27 11.63 -2.53 -39.82
CA GLY A 27 12.42 -1.28 -39.84
C GLY A 27 12.43 -0.54 -38.50
N ALA A 28 12.42 0.80 -38.53
CA ALA A 28 12.37 1.66 -37.35
C ALA A 28 11.14 1.43 -36.43
N SER A 29 10.08 0.83 -36.97
CA SER A 29 8.76 0.69 -36.33
C SER A 29 8.52 -0.71 -35.73
N CYS A 30 9.57 -1.46 -35.42
CA CYS A 30 9.44 -2.82 -34.87
C CYS A 30 8.78 -2.83 -33.48
N TYR A 31 7.74 -3.65 -33.30
CA TYR A 31 7.01 -3.79 -32.03
C TYR A 31 7.59 -4.85 -31.08
N ARG A 32 8.63 -5.60 -31.51
CA ARG A 32 9.25 -6.66 -30.68
C ARG A 32 10.13 -6.04 -29.59
N LYS A 33 9.90 -6.42 -28.33
CA LYS A 33 10.63 -5.90 -27.15
C LYS A 33 11.67 -6.87 -26.56
N ASN A 34 11.88 -8.03 -27.19
CA ASN A 34 12.84 -9.03 -26.70
C ASN A 34 14.28 -8.53 -26.87
N PRO A 35 15.13 -8.48 -25.82
CA PRO A 35 16.53 -8.08 -25.92
C PRO A 35 17.36 -8.87 -26.93
N GLN A 36 17.01 -10.13 -27.20
CA GLN A 36 17.71 -10.96 -28.18
C GLN A 36 17.47 -10.49 -29.62
N HIS A 37 16.28 -9.95 -29.92
CA HIS A 37 15.92 -9.44 -31.26
C HIS A 37 16.82 -8.28 -31.70
N PHE A 38 17.17 -7.38 -30.77
CA PHE A 38 18.05 -6.24 -31.03
C PHE A 38 19.53 -6.62 -31.19
N LYS A 39 19.90 -7.86 -30.86
CA LYS A 39 21.24 -8.41 -31.14
C LYS A 39 21.33 -9.08 -32.51
N GLU A 40 20.19 -9.44 -33.11
CA GLU A 40 20.12 -10.21 -34.36
C GLU A 40 19.69 -9.34 -35.56
N PHE A 41 19.01 -8.20 -35.34
CA PHE A 41 18.48 -7.34 -36.42
C PHE A 41 18.75 -5.85 -36.19
N ARG A 42 19.14 -5.15 -37.26
CA ARG A 42 19.34 -3.69 -37.25
C ARG A 42 18.06 -2.92 -37.55
N HIS A 43 17.92 -1.75 -36.93
CA HIS A 43 16.76 -0.84 -37.06
C HIS A 43 17.28 0.59 -37.34
N PRO A 44 17.50 0.98 -38.62
CA PRO A 44 17.92 2.34 -38.95
C PRO A 44 16.80 3.32 -38.58
N LYS A 45 17.15 4.48 -38.01
CA LYS A 45 16.20 5.56 -37.69
C LYS A 45 15.82 6.31 -38.97
N ASP A 46 14.58 6.81 -39.02
CA ASP A 46 14.07 7.57 -40.16
C ASP A 46 14.97 8.77 -40.48
N GLY A 47 15.66 8.75 -41.63
CA GLY A 47 16.42 9.92 -42.12
C GLY A 47 17.73 9.71 -42.90
N GLU A 48 18.24 8.50 -43.14
CA GLU A 48 19.47 8.30 -43.92
C GLU A 48 19.20 7.58 -45.26
N THR A 49 19.27 8.35 -46.36
CA THR A 49 19.28 7.86 -47.75
C THR A 49 20.57 8.27 -48.45
N SER A 50 21.26 7.30 -49.05
CA SER A 50 22.35 7.49 -50.03
C SER A 50 22.07 6.55 -51.22
N GLN A 51 21.55 7.08 -52.34
CA GLN A 51 22.19 7.23 -53.67
C GLN A 51 22.60 5.90 -54.35
N ALA A 52 22.43 5.64 -55.65
CA ALA A 52 22.44 6.45 -56.88
C ALA A 52 21.62 5.71 -57.99
N VAL A 53 21.18 6.22 -59.14
CA VAL A 53 21.77 7.08 -60.21
C VAL A 53 20.62 7.71 -61.03
N ASP A 54 20.59 9.03 -61.32
CA ASP A 54 21.09 9.72 -62.54
C ASP A 54 20.38 9.23 -63.83
N ARG A 55 19.78 10.01 -64.75
CA ARG A 55 19.72 11.45 -65.07
C ARG A 55 18.68 11.63 -66.21
N THR A 56 18.01 12.78 -66.31
CA THR A 56 17.46 13.47 -67.53
C THR A 56 17.26 12.66 -68.83
N ASP A 57 16.13 12.70 -69.55
CA ASP A 57 15.54 13.90 -70.14
C ASP A 57 14.17 13.62 -70.81
N LEU A 58 13.49 14.72 -71.14
CA LEU A 58 12.12 14.94 -71.61
C LEU A 58 11.59 14.14 -72.82
N SER A 59 10.26 13.92 -72.75
CA SER A 59 9.25 14.22 -73.78
C SER A 59 8.43 13.06 -74.38
N ALA A 60 7.10 13.27 -74.27
CA ALA A 60 6.03 12.89 -75.21
C ALA A 60 5.71 11.37 -75.32
N VAL A 61 4.46 10.88 -75.27
CA VAL A 61 3.13 11.45 -75.47
C VAL A 61 2.12 10.61 -74.64
N ALA A 62 1.07 11.26 -74.17
CA ALA A 62 0.03 10.74 -73.29
C ALA A 62 -0.95 9.75 -73.94
N SER A 63 -1.56 8.92 -73.06
CA SER A 63 -2.98 8.46 -72.99
C SER A 63 -3.03 6.96 -72.70
N THR A 64 -3.65 6.43 -71.63
CA THR A 64 -4.90 6.80 -70.96
C THR A 64 -4.89 6.41 -69.46
N SER A 65 -5.68 7.12 -68.64
CA SER A 65 -5.82 7.08 -67.17
C SER A 65 -4.74 7.86 -66.37
N GLY A 66 -5.16 8.92 -65.67
CA GLY A 66 -4.30 9.86 -64.93
C GLY A 66 -3.68 9.33 -63.63
N LEU A 67 -3.32 8.05 -63.59
CA LEU A 67 -2.63 7.40 -62.47
C LEU A 67 -1.19 7.07 -62.86
N PRO A 68 -0.21 7.22 -61.95
CA PRO A 68 1.17 6.80 -62.23
C PRO A 68 1.23 5.28 -62.50
N PRO A 69 2.04 4.80 -63.45
CA PRO A 69 2.11 3.37 -63.75
C PRO A 69 2.73 2.58 -62.59
N CYS A 70 2.23 1.37 -62.36
CA CYS A 70 2.82 0.47 -61.38
C CYS A 70 4.21 0.01 -61.85
N LYS A 71 5.21 0.06 -60.97
CA LYS A 71 6.58 -0.40 -61.27
C LYS A 71 6.69 -1.88 -61.66
N TYR A 72 5.68 -2.69 -61.34
CA TYR A 72 5.62 -4.11 -61.70
C TYR A 72 4.73 -4.39 -62.93
N GLY A 73 4.12 -3.36 -63.53
CA GLY A 73 3.27 -3.48 -64.71
C GLY A 73 2.18 -4.54 -64.57
N ALA A 74 1.83 -5.23 -65.66
CA ALA A 74 0.80 -6.29 -65.70
C ALA A 74 1.04 -7.48 -64.74
N ASN A 75 2.27 -7.63 -64.20
CA ASN A 75 2.67 -8.74 -63.34
C ASN A 75 2.78 -8.34 -61.85
N CYS A 76 2.04 -7.32 -61.42
CA CYS A 76 2.05 -6.87 -60.04
C CYS A 76 1.46 -7.93 -59.07
N TYR A 77 2.26 -8.36 -58.10
CA TYR A 77 1.86 -9.34 -57.07
C TYR A 77 1.07 -8.73 -55.89
N ARG A 78 0.90 -7.41 -55.83
CA ARG A 78 0.17 -6.73 -54.76
C ARG A 78 -1.34 -6.84 -55.01
N LYS A 79 -2.05 -7.54 -54.12
CA LYS A 79 -3.49 -7.83 -54.24
C LYS A 79 -4.41 -6.83 -53.51
N ASN A 80 -3.86 -5.75 -52.96
CA ASN A 80 -4.62 -4.76 -52.19
C ASN A 80 -5.38 -3.80 -53.11
N LEU A 81 -6.69 -3.61 -52.89
CA LEU A 81 -7.54 -2.70 -53.67
C LEU A 81 -7.06 -1.25 -53.66
N LEU A 82 -6.45 -0.79 -52.55
CA LEU A 82 -5.88 0.55 -52.45
C LEU A 82 -4.71 0.76 -53.44
N HIS A 83 -3.97 -0.30 -53.75
CA HIS A 83 -2.87 -0.25 -54.71
C HIS A 83 -3.40 -0.08 -56.15
N PHE A 84 -4.44 -0.81 -56.54
CA PHE A 84 -5.04 -0.68 -57.87
C PHE A 84 -5.79 0.64 -58.07
N ALA A 85 -6.24 1.30 -57.00
CA ALA A 85 -6.82 2.64 -57.06
C ALA A 85 -5.78 3.75 -57.28
N GLN A 86 -4.50 3.49 -56.97
CA GLN A 86 -3.41 4.47 -57.01
C GLN A 86 -2.47 4.31 -58.20
N PHE A 87 -2.44 3.14 -58.87
CA PHE A 87 -1.47 2.84 -59.94
C PHE A 87 -2.08 2.15 -61.16
N SER A 88 -1.67 2.55 -62.37
CA SER A 88 -2.17 1.97 -63.63
C SER A 88 -1.39 0.72 -64.09
N HIS A 89 -2.09 -0.20 -64.74
CA HIS A 89 -1.58 -1.48 -65.25
C HIS A 89 -2.11 -1.71 -66.68
N PRO A 90 -1.52 -1.10 -67.72
CA PRO A 90 -1.97 -1.27 -69.09
C PRO A 90 -1.52 -2.64 -69.65
N THR A 91 -2.48 -3.45 -70.12
CA THR A 91 -2.23 -4.75 -70.75
C THR A 91 -2.41 -4.60 -72.27
N THR A 92 -1.30 -4.49 -73.03
CA THR A 92 -1.37 -4.56 -74.50
C THR A 92 -1.52 -6.01 -74.94
N GLY A 93 -2.49 -6.27 -75.83
CA GLY A 93 -3.14 -7.57 -76.01
C GLY A 93 -2.31 -8.70 -76.62
N GLY A 94 -2.74 -9.91 -76.27
CA GLY A 94 -2.32 -11.22 -76.80
C GLY A 94 -3.04 -12.33 -76.02
N GLU A 95 -3.85 -13.13 -76.72
CA GLU A 95 -4.72 -14.20 -76.20
C GLU A 95 -3.97 -15.42 -75.61
N PRO A 96 -4.67 -16.28 -74.83
CA PRO A 96 -4.05 -17.24 -73.90
C PRO A 96 -3.73 -18.59 -74.55
N GLN A 97 -2.75 -19.32 -73.98
CA GLN A 97 -2.61 -20.77 -74.19
C GLN A 97 -2.60 -21.51 -72.86
N ASP A 98 -3.61 -22.37 -72.72
CA ASP A 98 -3.72 -23.48 -71.78
C ASP A 98 -2.63 -24.54 -72.04
N SER A 99 -2.18 -25.17 -70.96
CA SER A 99 -1.81 -26.59 -70.98
C SER A 99 -2.02 -27.21 -69.59
N ASP A 100 -3.09 -27.99 -69.51
CA ASP A 100 -3.43 -29.16 -68.67
C ASP A 100 -2.56 -29.56 -67.47
N ASP A 101 -3.29 -29.65 -66.35
CA ASP A 101 -3.42 -30.75 -65.37
C ASP A 101 -2.40 -31.90 -65.36
N THR A 102 -1.92 -32.24 -64.14
CA THR A 102 -2.08 -33.59 -63.56
C THR A 102 -1.69 -33.62 -62.07
N ASP A 103 -2.72 -33.77 -61.23
CA ASP A 103 -2.92 -34.85 -60.27
C ASP A 103 -1.82 -35.19 -59.22
N THR A 104 -2.11 -34.92 -57.94
CA THR A 104 -1.76 -35.84 -56.83
C THR A 104 -2.69 -35.63 -55.63
N GLU A 105 -3.44 -36.67 -55.29
CA GLU A 105 -4.34 -36.75 -54.14
C GLU A 105 -3.63 -36.85 -52.77
N LEU A 106 -4.23 -36.14 -51.80
CA LEU A 106 -4.60 -36.52 -50.41
C LEU A 106 -3.70 -37.44 -49.55
N ALA A 107 -3.40 -36.95 -48.34
CA ALA A 107 -3.46 -37.77 -47.12
C ALA A 107 -3.80 -36.89 -45.88
N ASP A 108 -4.77 -37.39 -45.10
CA ASP A 108 -5.41 -36.81 -43.92
C ASP A 108 -4.49 -36.65 -42.69
N CYS A 109 -4.85 -35.70 -41.81
CA CYS A 109 -4.98 -35.97 -40.38
C CYS A 109 -5.86 -34.93 -39.67
N GLU A 110 -6.63 -35.44 -38.71
CA GLU A 110 -7.85 -34.90 -38.16
C GLU A 110 -7.66 -33.98 -36.94
N ASP A 111 -8.73 -33.21 -36.72
CA ASP A 111 -9.40 -32.97 -35.43
C ASP A 111 -9.10 -31.74 -34.56
N GLU A 112 -10.18 -31.36 -33.87
CA GLU A 112 -10.39 -30.41 -32.77
C GLU A 112 -10.94 -29.00 -33.10
N LYS A 113 -12.17 -28.81 -32.59
CA LYS A 113 -13.11 -27.71 -32.80
C LYS A 113 -12.68 -26.43 -32.09
N ALA A 114 -12.52 -25.35 -32.84
CA ALA A 114 -12.47 -23.98 -32.33
C ALA A 114 -13.53 -23.08 -33.02
N SER A 115 -14.07 -22.14 -32.24
CA SER A 115 -15.18 -21.21 -32.50
C SER A 115 -15.13 -20.42 -33.83
N PRO A 116 -16.28 -19.94 -34.36
CA PRO A 116 -16.42 -19.55 -35.75
C PRO A 116 -15.98 -18.11 -36.00
N LEU A 117 -14.68 -17.83 -36.00
CA LEU A 117 -14.12 -16.60 -36.55
C LEU A 117 -12.83 -16.95 -37.29
N VAL A 118 -12.79 -16.57 -38.58
CA VAL A 118 -11.68 -16.68 -39.54
C VAL A 118 -11.58 -18.01 -40.31
N LYS A 119 -12.49 -18.20 -41.27
CA LYS A 119 -12.20 -18.91 -42.54
C LYS A 119 -12.03 -17.85 -43.64
N SER A 120 -10.86 -17.23 -43.78
CA SER A 120 -10.71 -16.06 -44.67
C SER A 120 -10.00 -16.29 -46.00
N ASP A 121 -9.49 -17.50 -46.31
CA ASP A 121 -8.86 -17.71 -47.62
C ASP A 121 -9.87 -18.04 -48.74
N SER A 122 -11.01 -18.68 -48.44
CA SER A 122 -12.03 -18.99 -49.46
C SER A 122 -12.88 -17.78 -49.85
N ASP A 123 -13.20 -16.89 -48.90
CA ASP A 123 -14.06 -15.74 -49.15
C ASP A 123 -13.34 -14.59 -49.86
N ALA A 124 -12.05 -14.37 -49.54
CA ALA A 124 -11.23 -13.41 -50.27
C ALA A 124 -11.06 -13.82 -51.74
N THR A 125 -10.83 -15.12 -52.01
CA THR A 125 -10.67 -15.66 -53.37
C THR A 125 -11.98 -15.64 -54.16
N ARG A 126 -13.13 -15.90 -53.51
CA ARG A 126 -14.47 -15.74 -54.10
C ARG A 126 -14.81 -14.28 -54.42
N LEU A 127 -14.42 -13.34 -53.55
CA LEU A 127 -14.59 -11.91 -53.82
C LEU A 127 -13.81 -11.47 -55.06
N VAL A 128 -12.56 -11.94 -55.22
CA VAL A 128 -11.72 -11.59 -56.38
C VAL A 128 -12.27 -12.14 -57.69
N LYS A 129 -12.76 -13.38 -57.71
CA LYS A 129 -13.40 -13.99 -58.90
C LYS A 129 -14.72 -13.32 -59.30
N ASN A 130 -15.44 -12.77 -58.33
CA ASN A 130 -16.67 -12.01 -58.61
C ASN A 130 -16.33 -10.58 -59.03
N TYR A 131 -15.33 -9.94 -58.42
CA TYR A 131 -14.90 -8.59 -58.77
C TYR A 131 -14.46 -8.46 -60.22
N SER A 132 -13.73 -9.44 -60.77
CA SER A 132 -13.30 -9.44 -62.18
C SER A 132 -14.45 -9.60 -63.18
N LYS A 133 -15.61 -10.08 -62.75
CA LYS A 133 -16.83 -10.27 -63.57
C LYS A 133 -17.83 -9.12 -63.46
N LEU A 134 -17.64 -8.21 -62.51
CA LEU A 134 -18.47 -7.02 -62.33
C LEU A 134 -18.09 -5.93 -63.34
N THR A 135 -19.10 -5.18 -63.79
CA THR A 135 -18.94 -3.97 -64.61
C THR A 135 -18.19 -2.88 -63.84
N GLU A 136 -17.63 -1.89 -64.54
CA GLU A 136 -16.92 -0.78 -63.86
C GLU A 136 -17.79 -0.06 -62.84
N GLU A 137 -19.08 0.08 -63.11
CA GLU A 137 -20.04 0.74 -62.23
C GLU A 137 -20.25 -0.05 -60.93
N GLU A 138 -20.42 -1.37 -61.04
CA GLU A 138 -20.59 -2.26 -59.88
C GLU A 138 -19.33 -2.35 -59.02
N ARG A 139 -18.14 -2.31 -59.64
CA ARG A 139 -16.86 -2.27 -58.90
C ARG A 139 -16.69 -0.96 -58.13
N ARG A 140 -17.01 0.17 -58.75
CA ARG A 140 -16.99 1.49 -58.09
C ARG A 140 -17.97 1.53 -56.92
N ALA A 141 -19.18 0.98 -57.09
CA ALA A 141 -20.18 0.89 -56.03
C ALA A 141 -19.71 -0.01 -54.85
N LEU A 142 -19.04 -1.13 -55.14
CA LEU A 142 -18.51 -2.02 -54.10
C LEU A 142 -17.37 -1.34 -53.31
N ILE A 143 -16.44 -0.68 -53.99
CA ILE A 143 -15.35 0.09 -53.34
C ILE A 143 -15.95 1.20 -52.47
N GLN A 144 -16.94 1.94 -52.98
CA GLN A 144 -17.59 3.01 -52.23
C GLN A 144 -18.23 2.47 -50.94
N ARG A 145 -18.95 1.35 -51.01
CA ARG A 145 -19.53 0.69 -49.82
C ARG A 145 -18.45 0.22 -48.84
N ALA A 146 -17.34 -0.32 -49.32
CA ALA A 146 -16.24 -0.77 -48.47
C ALA A 146 -15.54 0.41 -47.76
N VAL A 147 -15.33 1.53 -48.46
CA VAL A 147 -14.76 2.76 -47.88
C VAL A 147 -15.70 3.36 -46.85
N GLU A 148 -17.00 3.40 -47.13
CA GLU A 148 -18.02 3.88 -46.19
C GLU A 148 -18.12 2.99 -44.95
N ALA A 149 -18.11 1.66 -45.12
CA ALA A 149 -18.08 0.71 -44.02
C ALA A 149 -16.81 0.85 -43.16
N LYS A 150 -15.64 1.06 -43.81
CA LYS A 150 -14.39 1.31 -43.11
C LYS A 150 -14.45 2.60 -42.28
N LYS A 151 -14.97 3.68 -42.87
CA LYS A 151 -15.12 4.97 -42.17
C LYS A 151 -16.05 4.83 -40.96
N LYS A 152 -17.18 4.12 -41.11
CA LYS A 152 -18.10 3.84 -40.01
C LYS A 152 -17.44 3.04 -38.89
N LEU A 153 -16.67 2.01 -39.23
CA LEU A 153 -15.90 1.22 -38.26
C LEU A 153 -14.81 2.05 -37.56
N GLU A 154 -14.15 2.97 -38.25
CA GLU A 154 -13.17 3.89 -37.64
C GLU A 154 -13.83 4.84 -36.64
N GLU A 155 -15.02 5.36 -36.95
CA GLU A 155 -15.84 6.17 -36.04
C GLU A 155 -16.28 5.36 -34.79
N GLU A 156 -16.83 4.16 -35.00
CA GLU A 156 -17.22 3.25 -33.90
C GLU A 156 -16.04 2.87 -33.00
N LEU A 157 -14.86 2.61 -33.58
CA LEU A 157 -13.64 2.32 -32.83
C LEU A 157 -13.18 3.52 -32.00
N GLN A 158 -13.29 4.74 -32.54
CA GLN A 158 -12.91 5.95 -31.83
C GLN A 158 -13.85 6.21 -30.64
N ASP A 159 -15.15 6.01 -30.80
CA ASP A 159 -16.11 6.17 -29.71
C ASP A 159 -15.94 5.08 -28.64
N THR A 160 -15.68 3.84 -29.05
CA THR A 160 -15.36 2.75 -28.12
C THR A 160 -14.10 3.07 -27.30
N LYS A 161 -13.05 3.64 -27.91
CA LYS A 161 -11.83 4.04 -27.20
C LYS A 161 -12.09 5.11 -26.14
N LYS A 162 -12.89 6.13 -26.46
CA LYS A 162 -13.27 7.17 -25.49
C LYS A 162 -14.05 6.58 -24.31
N GLU A 163 -14.95 5.65 -24.59
CA GLU A 163 -15.73 4.96 -23.56
C GLU A 163 -14.86 4.07 -22.66
N VAL A 164 -13.87 3.38 -23.22
CA VAL A 164 -12.88 2.62 -22.44
C VAL A 164 -12.08 3.56 -21.52
N GLU A 165 -11.57 4.69 -22.05
CA GLU A 165 -10.81 5.65 -21.24
C GLU A 165 -11.66 6.24 -20.10
N ARG A 166 -12.95 6.50 -20.35
CA ARG A 166 -13.89 6.94 -19.31
C ARG A 166 -14.06 5.88 -18.22
N LYS A 167 -14.30 4.62 -18.62
CA LYS A 167 -14.46 3.51 -17.67
C LYS A 167 -13.19 3.20 -16.90
N GLU A 168 -12.01 3.36 -17.50
CA GLU A 168 -10.72 3.23 -16.81
C GLU A 168 -10.56 4.31 -15.73
N LYS A 169 -10.94 5.55 -16.01
CA LYS A 169 -10.95 6.63 -15.01
C LYS A 169 -11.94 6.34 -13.88
N GLU A 170 -13.14 5.90 -14.20
CA GLU A 170 -14.14 5.49 -13.19
C GLU A 170 -13.63 4.32 -12.33
N LEU A 171 -12.99 3.33 -12.95
CA LEU A 171 -12.39 2.20 -12.24
C LEU A 171 -11.25 2.66 -11.31
N GLN A 172 -10.41 3.60 -11.75
CA GLN A 172 -9.37 4.18 -10.91
C GLN A 172 -9.96 4.95 -9.73
N THR A 173 -11.00 5.75 -9.94
CA THR A 173 -11.70 6.47 -8.86
C THR A 173 -12.33 5.48 -7.88
N LEU A 174 -13.03 4.45 -8.37
CA LEU A 174 -13.63 3.41 -7.52
C LEU A 174 -12.57 2.60 -6.78
N GLN A 175 -11.44 2.29 -7.40
CA GLN A 175 -10.31 1.65 -6.73
C GLN A 175 -9.72 2.56 -5.65
N GLN A 176 -9.63 3.86 -5.91
CA GLN A 176 -9.16 4.84 -4.93
C GLN A 176 -10.14 4.95 -3.76
N GLU A 177 -11.43 5.11 -4.01
CA GLU A 177 -12.50 5.12 -2.99
C GLU A 177 -12.57 3.81 -2.21
N LEU A 178 -12.36 2.66 -2.87
CA LEU A 178 -12.27 1.36 -2.21
C LEU A 178 -11.01 1.27 -1.36
N SER A 179 -9.86 1.76 -1.84
CA SER A 179 -8.62 1.77 -1.08
C SER A 179 -8.67 2.72 0.12
N GLU A 180 -9.39 3.83 -0.01
CA GLU A 180 -9.58 4.84 1.03
C GLU A 180 -10.70 4.45 2.00
N GLY A 181 -11.72 3.70 1.57
CA GLY A 181 -12.88 3.33 2.39
C GLY A 181 -12.86 1.92 2.99
N LEU A 182 -12.16 0.96 2.38
CA LEU A 182 -12.14 -0.45 2.83
C LEU A 182 -11.18 -0.70 4.02
N LEU A 183 -10.41 0.31 4.42
CA LEU A 183 -9.40 0.21 5.48
C LEU A 183 -9.60 1.18 6.64
N LEU A 184 -10.71 1.92 6.67
CA LEU A 184 -10.99 2.82 7.79
C LEU A 184 -11.54 2.05 8.98
N VAL A 185 -10.99 2.33 10.16
CA VAL A 185 -11.58 1.90 11.42
C VAL A 185 -12.91 2.64 11.62
N GLU A 186 -13.89 2.01 12.26
CA GLU A 186 -15.16 2.67 12.61
C GLU A 186 -14.90 3.94 13.43
N GLY A 187 -15.38 5.09 12.95
CA GLY A 187 -15.12 6.41 13.55
C GLY A 187 -13.89 7.15 13.01
N GLU A 188 -13.06 6.53 12.15
CA GLU A 188 -11.84 7.13 11.62
C GLU A 188 -12.12 8.30 10.66
N LYS A 189 -13.16 8.19 9.82
CA LYS A 189 -13.52 9.28 8.91
C LYS A 189 -13.91 10.53 9.67
N GLU A 190 -14.74 10.38 10.70
CA GLU A 190 -15.14 11.46 11.61
C GLU A 190 -13.92 12.00 12.36
N ALA A 191 -12.99 11.15 12.77
CA ALA A 191 -11.75 11.58 13.41
C ALA A 191 -10.85 12.42 12.48
N LEU A 192 -10.81 12.10 11.18
CA LEU A 192 -10.07 12.86 10.17
C LEU A 192 -10.68 14.24 9.90
N GLU A 193 -11.99 14.40 10.10
CA GLU A 193 -12.70 15.68 9.96
C GLU A 193 -12.60 16.58 11.20
N LYS A 194 -12.30 16.00 12.37
CA LYS A 194 -12.07 16.74 13.62
C LYS A 194 -10.73 17.46 13.61
N SER A 195 -10.55 18.42 14.51
CA SER A 195 -9.25 19.08 14.75
C SER A 195 -8.41 18.39 15.84
N GLU A 196 -8.98 17.38 16.50
CA GLU A 196 -8.38 16.73 17.66
C GLU A 196 -7.85 15.33 17.30
N VAL A 197 -6.81 14.89 18.01
CA VAL A 197 -6.28 13.53 17.86
C VAL A 197 -7.29 12.53 18.41
N THR A 198 -7.54 11.47 17.63
CA THR A 198 -8.36 10.33 18.07
C THR A 198 -7.49 9.09 18.13
N LYS A 199 -7.66 8.28 19.18
CA LYS A 199 -6.95 7.01 19.35
C LYS A 199 -7.97 5.88 19.41
N PHE A 200 -7.83 4.92 18.50
CA PHE A 200 -8.68 3.74 18.43
C PHE A 200 -8.00 2.59 19.18
N PRO A 201 -8.51 2.16 20.35
CA PRO A 201 -7.95 1.03 21.07
C PRO A 201 -8.29 -0.27 20.35
N LEU A 202 -7.28 -0.98 19.90
CA LEU A 202 -7.37 -2.26 19.20
C LEU A 202 -6.76 -3.35 20.08
N VAL A 203 -7.47 -4.47 20.20
CA VAL A 203 -7.07 -5.62 21.03
C VAL A 203 -7.06 -6.90 20.20
N PRO A 204 -6.25 -7.89 20.60
CA PRO A 204 -6.22 -9.17 19.90
C PRO A 204 -7.57 -9.89 20.02
N GLU A 205 -8.11 -10.32 18.88
CA GLU A 205 -9.39 -11.02 18.78
C GLU A 205 -9.21 -12.44 18.23
N ARG A 206 -10.03 -13.37 18.72
CA ARG A 206 -10.01 -14.77 18.26
C ARG A 206 -10.66 -14.93 16.88
N GLN A 207 -11.78 -14.25 16.67
CA GLN A 207 -12.53 -14.35 15.42
C GLN A 207 -11.76 -13.66 14.31
N TYR A 208 -11.71 -14.27 13.13
CA TYR A 208 -11.27 -13.58 11.92
C TYR A 208 -12.47 -12.85 11.32
N LYS A 209 -12.38 -11.52 11.27
CA LYS A 209 -13.38 -10.65 10.65
C LYS A 209 -12.82 -10.21 9.30
N GLU A 210 -13.20 -10.89 8.24
CA GLU A 210 -12.77 -10.56 6.88
C GLU A 210 -13.05 -9.09 6.57
N GLY A 211 -12.06 -8.38 6.02
CA GLY A 211 -12.16 -6.95 5.74
C GLY A 211 -12.14 -6.02 6.96
N SER A 212 -11.91 -6.51 8.19
CA SER A 212 -11.86 -5.64 9.36
C SER A 212 -10.59 -4.79 9.39
N ALA A 213 -10.75 -3.49 9.13
CA ALA A 213 -9.70 -2.48 9.27
C ALA A 213 -9.01 -2.53 10.65
N ALA A 214 -9.79 -2.62 11.73
CA ALA A 214 -9.28 -2.76 13.09
C ALA A 214 -8.32 -3.97 13.24
N GLN A 215 -8.69 -5.14 12.69
CA GLN A 215 -7.82 -6.32 12.74
C GLN A 215 -6.59 -6.16 11.85
N VAL A 216 -6.71 -5.48 10.70
CA VAL A 216 -5.59 -5.19 9.80
C VAL A 216 -4.57 -4.28 10.51
N HIS A 217 -5.03 -3.17 11.10
CA HIS A 217 -4.18 -2.25 11.86
C HIS A 217 -3.48 -2.93 13.04
N PHE A 218 -4.23 -3.69 13.85
CA PHE A 218 -3.67 -4.42 14.98
C PHE A 218 -2.60 -5.41 14.52
N ARG A 219 -2.92 -6.27 13.56
CA ARG A 219 -2.01 -7.32 13.06
C ARG A 219 -0.80 -6.73 12.34
N LEU A 220 -0.94 -5.59 11.65
CA LEU A 220 0.18 -4.90 11.02
C LEU A 220 1.19 -4.43 12.08
N ALA A 221 0.72 -3.70 13.10
CA ALA A 221 1.59 -3.21 14.15
C ALA A 221 2.22 -4.37 14.95
N GLU A 222 1.42 -5.37 15.30
CA GLU A 222 1.86 -6.58 16.00
C GLU A 222 2.91 -7.36 15.20
N SER A 223 2.64 -7.63 13.92
CA SER A 223 3.55 -8.34 13.01
C SER A 223 4.85 -7.57 12.82
N GLN A 224 4.79 -6.25 12.64
CA GLN A 224 5.98 -5.41 12.53
C GLN A 224 6.87 -5.53 13.78
N PHE A 225 6.26 -5.55 14.97
CA PHE A 225 6.98 -5.70 16.23
C PHE A 225 7.63 -7.09 16.35
N TYR A 226 6.86 -8.16 16.14
CA TYR A 226 7.39 -9.52 16.30
C TYR A 226 8.40 -9.94 15.26
N ARG A 227 8.29 -9.40 14.04
CA ARG A 227 9.25 -9.66 12.97
C ARG A 227 10.64 -9.12 13.29
N LEU A 228 10.73 -8.04 14.08
CA LEU A 228 11.97 -7.25 14.23
C LEU A 228 12.50 -7.22 15.67
N VAL A 229 11.70 -7.62 16.65
CA VAL A 229 12.18 -7.82 18.03
C VAL A 229 13.14 -9.01 18.08
N ASP A 230 14.12 -8.94 18.99
CA ASP A 230 15.11 -10.00 19.14
C ASP A 230 14.44 -11.36 19.38
N ALA A 231 14.97 -12.39 18.70
CA ALA A 231 14.47 -13.76 18.83
C ALA A 231 14.55 -14.21 20.30
N GLY A 232 13.47 -14.81 20.80
CA GLY A 232 13.40 -15.27 22.19
C GLY A 232 13.17 -14.18 23.23
N SER A 233 12.89 -12.94 22.82
CA SER A 233 12.59 -11.81 23.74
C SER A 233 11.43 -12.06 24.71
N GLY A 234 10.55 -13.01 24.41
CA GLY A 234 9.46 -13.41 25.29
C GLY A 234 8.43 -12.31 25.51
N TYR A 235 8.27 -11.38 24.57
CA TYR A 235 7.28 -10.31 24.66
C TYR A 235 5.91 -10.72 24.09
N ARG A 236 4.86 -10.05 24.58
CA ARG A 236 3.48 -10.16 24.14
C ARG A 236 2.88 -8.79 23.87
N VAL A 237 2.45 -8.50 22.65
CA VAL A 237 1.64 -7.31 22.35
C VAL A 237 0.23 -7.54 22.90
N THR A 238 -0.26 -6.62 23.73
CA THR A 238 -1.54 -6.76 24.45
C THR A 238 -2.61 -5.81 23.94
N LYS A 239 -2.21 -4.66 23.38
CA LYS A 239 -3.09 -3.61 22.87
C LYS A 239 -2.30 -2.77 21.87
N VAL A 240 -2.97 -2.30 20.83
CA VAL A 240 -2.46 -1.31 19.88
C VAL A 240 -3.43 -0.15 19.87
N GLU A 241 -2.98 1.06 20.14
CA GLU A 241 -3.79 2.24 19.88
C GLU A 241 -3.44 2.75 18.49
N TYR A 242 -4.38 2.70 17.56
CA TYR A 242 -4.24 3.31 16.25
C TYR A 242 -4.52 4.81 16.36
N VAL A 243 -3.56 5.64 15.95
CA VAL A 243 -3.57 7.08 16.17
C VAL A 243 -3.94 7.81 14.88
N VAL A 244 -4.98 8.63 14.96
CA VAL A 244 -5.43 9.51 13.88
C VAL A 244 -5.28 10.95 14.32
N SER A 245 -4.29 11.62 13.74
CA SER A 245 -3.94 13.01 14.06
C SER A 245 -4.04 13.86 12.79
N PRO A 246 -5.19 14.51 12.52
CA PRO A 246 -5.50 15.09 11.21
C PRO A 246 -4.45 16.09 10.71
N GLU A 247 -4.03 17.00 11.58
CA GLU A 247 -3.02 18.01 11.23
C GLU A 247 -1.62 17.39 10.99
N VAL A 248 -1.25 16.37 11.76
CA VAL A 248 0.04 15.66 11.58
C VAL A 248 0.03 14.85 10.29
N VAL A 249 -1.07 14.15 10.00
CA VAL A 249 -1.28 13.42 8.75
C VAL A 249 -1.16 14.36 7.55
N LYS A 250 -1.82 15.53 7.60
CA LYS A 250 -1.75 16.52 6.53
C LYS A 250 -0.32 17.00 6.25
N ARG A 251 0.43 17.37 7.30
CA ARG A 251 1.83 17.79 7.17
C ARG A 251 2.72 16.67 6.63
N PHE A 252 2.51 15.45 7.10
CA PHE A 252 3.25 14.27 6.64
C PHE A 252 2.99 13.96 5.16
N ARG A 253 1.73 13.99 4.71
CA ARG A 253 1.38 13.76 3.30
C ARG A 253 1.95 14.84 2.38
N GLN A 254 1.94 16.09 2.83
CA GLN A 254 2.62 17.16 2.09
C GLN A 254 4.12 16.92 2.00
N ALA A 255 4.79 16.57 3.12
CA ALA A 255 6.22 16.26 3.11
C ALA A 255 6.56 15.04 2.23
N GLN A 256 5.69 14.03 2.18
CA GLN A 256 5.82 12.88 1.31
C GLN A 256 5.79 13.29 -0.18
N LYS A 257 4.85 14.17 -0.54
CA LYS A 257 4.75 14.73 -1.89
C LYS A 257 6.00 15.55 -2.23
N ASP A 258 6.43 16.44 -1.34
CA ASP A 258 7.62 17.27 -1.55
C ASP A 258 8.88 16.41 -1.75
N LEU A 259 8.99 15.32 -0.98
CA LEU A 259 10.10 14.37 -1.09
C LEU A 259 10.05 13.59 -2.41
N ARG A 260 8.86 13.17 -2.85
CA ARG A 260 8.65 12.54 -4.17
C ARG A 260 9.06 13.48 -5.30
N ASP A 261 8.61 14.73 -5.26
CA ASP A 261 8.90 15.70 -6.31
C ASP A 261 10.43 16.00 -6.37
N LYS A 262 11.11 15.99 -5.21
CA LYS A 262 12.56 16.22 -5.10
C LYS A 262 13.42 15.01 -5.44
N ARG A 263 13.00 13.78 -5.11
CA ARG A 263 13.85 12.57 -5.11
C ARG A 263 13.33 11.43 -5.99
N GLY A 264 12.10 11.54 -6.49
CA GLY A 264 11.39 10.49 -7.19
C GLY A 264 10.60 9.55 -6.25
N GLU A 265 9.74 8.75 -6.86
CA GLU A 265 8.78 7.86 -6.19
C GLU A 265 9.43 6.95 -5.14
N MET A 266 10.50 6.23 -5.52
CA MET A 266 11.13 5.21 -4.69
C MET A 266 11.66 5.75 -3.35
N LEU A 267 12.12 7.00 -3.30
CA LEU A 267 12.67 7.62 -2.10
C LEU A 267 11.61 8.39 -1.30
N SER A 268 10.34 8.34 -1.73
CA SER A 268 9.21 8.97 -1.03
C SER A 268 8.37 7.99 -0.21
N TYR A 269 8.67 6.69 -0.29
CA TYR A 269 7.97 5.69 0.50
C TYR A 269 8.42 5.73 1.96
N PRO A 270 7.48 5.71 2.92
CA PRO A 270 7.84 5.64 4.32
C PRO A 270 8.29 4.22 4.71
N VAL A 271 9.15 4.16 5.73
CA VAL A 271 9.45 2.94 6.48
C VAL A 271 8.69 2.93 7.80
N LEU A 272 8.48 1.75 8.36
CA LEU A 272 7.89 1.58 9.69
C LEU A 272 9.00 1.43 10.72
N ALA A 273 9.15 2.43 11.59
CA ALA A 273 10.21 2.46 12.59
C ALA A 273 9.67 2.77 13.99
N PHE A 274 10.32 2.17 14.99
CA PHE A 274 9.99 2.31 16.40
C PHE A 274 10.67 3.53 17.01
N HIS A 275 10.03 4.09 18.03
CA HIS A 275 10.57 5.15 18.86
C HIS A 275 10.19 4.91 20.33
N GLY A 276 11.20 4.78 21.19
CA GLY A 276 11.03 4.71 22.63
C GLY A 276 11.13 6.09 23.26
N THR A 277 10.24 6.39 24.20
CA THR A 277 10.22 7.68 24.90
C THR A 277 9.60 7.53 26.29
N ALA A 278 9.65 8.58 27.11
CA ALA A 278 8.95 8.60 28.38
C ALA A 278 7.43 8.60 28.16
N GLN A 279 6.67 7.90 29.02
CA GLN A 279 5.20 7.83 28.97
C GLN A 279 4.56 9.22 28.81
N ALA A 280 5.06 10.22 29.54
CA ALA A 280 4.54 11.59 29.52
C ALA A 280 4.69 12.30 28.16
N ASN A 281 5.55 11.81 27.26
CA ASN A 281 5.76 12.38 25.94
C ASN A 281 4.83 11.80 24.87
N ILE A 282 4.21 10.63 25.12
CA ILE A 282 3.40 9.92 24.12
C ILE A 282 2.22 10.78 23.66
N ASP A 283 1.49 11.38 24.60
CA ASP A 283 0.32 12.20 24.26
C ASP A 283 0.70 13.46 23.48
N PRO A 284 1.65 14.30 23.93
CA PRO A 284 2.13 15.43 23.13
C PRO A 284 2.65 15.04 21.74
N ILE A 285 3.41 13.94 21.61
CA ILE A 285 3.95 13.48 20.33
C ILE A 285 2.82 13.07 19.38
N THR A 286 1.85 12.30 19.88
CA THR A 286 0.73 11.82 19.06
C THR A 286 -0.21 12.95 18.69
N SER A 287 -0.45 13.93 19.56
CA SER A 287 -1.36 15.05 19.28
C SER A 287 -0.73 16.14 18.40
N LEU A 288 0.53 16.50 18.64
CA LEU A 288 1.20 17.66 18.01
C LEU A 288 2.23 17.26 16.95
N GLY A 289 2.59 15.99 16.88
CA GLY A 289 3.72 15.50 16.10
C GLY A 289 5.04 15.57 16.88
N PHE A 290 6.09 15.01 16.28
CA PHE A 290 7.45 15.14 16.80
C PHE A 290 7.96 16.57 16.62
N LYS A 291 8.90 16.98 17.47
CA LYS A 291 9.66 18.21 17.30
C LYS A 291 11.10 17.88 16.98
N ALA A 292 11.64 18.46 15.93
CA ALA A 292 13.05 18.30 15.59
C ALA A 292 13.92 19.30 16.35
N PRO A 293 15.18 18.96 16.68
CA PRO A 293 16.09 19.89 17.33
C PRO A 293 16.35 21.14 16.46
N GLY A 294 16.09 22.33 17.02
CA GLY A 294 16.19 23.61 16.30
C GLY A 294 14.85 24.30 16.06
N GLU A 295 13.73 23.61 16.31
CA GLU A 295 12.41 24.24 16.36
C GLU A 295 12.25 25.14 17.60
N SER A 296 11.53 26.25 17.44
CA SER A 296 11.33 27.26 18.49
C SER A 296 10.71 26.65 19.74
N GLY A 297 11.33 26.90 20.90
CA GLY A 297 10.83 26.44 22.20
C GLY A 297 11.08 24.95 22.52
N PHE A 298 11.85 24.21 21.71
CA PHE A 298 12.16 22.81 21.95
C PHE A 298 13.62 22.59 22.37
N LYS A 299 13.82 22.04 23.58
CA LYS A 299 15.12 21.55 24.05
C LYS A 299 15.13 20.02 23.94
N HIS A 300 16.06 19.49 23.17
CA HIS A 300 16.24 18.05 23.04
C HIS A 300 16.66 17.44 24.39
N ALA A 301 16.07 16.30 24.76
CA ALA A 301 16.27 15.70 26.07
C ALA A 301 17.52 14.82 26.16
N THR A 302 17.97 14.24 25.05
CA THR A 302 19.22 13.46 25.01
C THR A 302 20.41 14.35 24.69
N ASP A 303 21.60 13.79 24.89
CA ASP A 303 22.88 14.32 24.41
C ASP A 303 22.80 14.79 22.95
N THR A 304 23.88 15.37 22.46
CA THR A 304 23.96 15.90 21.09
C THR A 304 23.58 14.88 20.00
N GLY A 305 23.42 13.60 20.33
CA GLY A 305 23.04 12.52 19.42
C GLY A 305 24.26 12.04 18.64
N TRP A 306 24.56 10.75 18.74
CA TRP A 306 25.78 10.14 18.18
C TRP A 306 25.94 10.29 16.68
N TYR A 307 24.83 10.27 15.93
CA TYR A 307 24.81 10.32 14.47
C TYR A 307 24.12 11.57 13.93
N GLY A 308 24.01 12.60 14.77
CA GLY A 308 23.45 13.90 14.41
C GLY A 308 22.32 14.35 15.32
N LYS A 309 21.99 15.63 15.23
CA LYS A 309 21.01 16.30 16.07
C LYS A 309 19.60 16.19 15.50
N GLY A 310 19.11 14.96 15.36
CA GLY A 310 17.76 14.65 14.87
C GLY A 310 16.97 13.76 15.84
N VAL A 311 15.78 13.35 15.43
CA VAL A 311 14.93 12.40 16.14
C VAL A 311 15.34 10.98 15.76
N TYR A 312 15.61 10.13 16.76
CA TYR A 312 16.11 8.78 16.57
C TYR A 312 14.97 7.77 16.48
N PHE A 313 15.08 6.88 15.50
CA PHE A 313 14.20 5.76 15.26
C PHE A 313 15.03 4.50 15.02
N SER A 314 14.39 3.34 15.15
CA SER A 314 14.96 2.08 14.68
C SER A 314 13.86 1.19 14.13
N GLU A 315 14.12 0.49 13.02
CA GLU A 315 13.23 -0.60 12.59
C GLU A 315 13.23 -1.77 13.60
N TYR A 316 14.23 -1.85 14.48
CA TYR A 316 14.38 -2.88 15.50
C TYR A 316 13.88 -2.37 16.87
N PRO A 317 12.83 -2.97 17.47
CA PRO A 317 12.33 -2.57 18.77
C PRO A 317 13.41 -2.53 19.86
N SER A 318 14.36 -3.47 19.84
CA SER A 318 15.43 -3.59 20.85
C SER A 318 16.33 -2.35 20.95
N TYR A 319 16.49 -1.58 19.87
CA TYR A 319 17.25 -0.32 19.89
C TYR A 319 16.43 0.83 20.48
N SER A 320 15.10 0.77 20.40
CA SER A 320 14.20 1.81 20.90
C SER A 320 13.74 1.57 22.33
N MET A 321 13.59 0.30 22.75
CA MET A 321 13.08 -0.08 24.08
C MET A 321 13.87 0.51 25.26
N PRO A 322 15.21 0.60 25.26
CA PRO A 322 15.97 1.19 26.37
C PRO A 322 15.62 2.66 26.67
N TYR A 323 15.02 3.36 25.71
CA TYR A 323 14.59 4.75 25.86
C TYR A 323 13.18 4.90 26.44
N ILE A 324 12.46 3.80 26.64
CA ILE A 324 11.13 3.80 27.25
C ILE A 324 11.28 4.02 28.75
N LYS A 325 10.56 5.02 29.29
CA LYS A 325 10.58 5.35 30.72
C LYS A 325 9.16 5.48 31.27
N GLY A 326 8.90 4.85 32.42
CA GLY A 326 7.62 4.97 33.12
C GLY A 326 6.48 4.14 32.52
N GLY A 327 6.80 3.10 31.74
CA GLY A 327 5.79 2.19 31.17
C GLY A 327 6.37 1.17 30.20
N ASN A 328 5.48 0.52 29.45
CA ASN A 328 5.74 -0.57 28.51
C ASN A 328 5.08 -0.29 27.15
N ARG A 329 5.17 0.97 26.73
CA ARG A 329 4.56 1.50 25.51
C ARG A 329 5.65 1.98 24.56
N ILE A 330 5.56 1.58 23.30
CA ILE A 330 6.48 1.98 22.24
C ILE A 330 5.69 2.56 21.07
N LEU A 331 6.20 3.63 20.47
CA LEU A 331 5.59 4.20 19.28
C LEU A 331 6.07 3.44 18.04
N LEU A 332 5.15 3.16 17.12
CA LEU A 332 5.46 2.72 15.76
C LEU A 332 5.01 3.82 14.80
N CYS A 333 5.97 4.35 14.04
CA CYS A 333 5.81 5.53 13.20
C CYS A 333 6.04 5.17 11.73
N GLN A 334 5.31 5.83 10.83
CA GLN A 334 5.75 5.99 9.45
C GLN A 334 6.80 7.09 9.40
N VAL A 335 7.94 6.78 8.79
CA VAL A 335 9.08 7.69 8.71
C VAL A 335 9.52 7.82 7.26
N LEU A 336 9.73 9.04 6.78
CA LEU A 336 10.21 9.33 5.42
C LEU A 336 11.74 9.52 5.43
N PRO A 337 12.54 8.46 5.14
CA PRO A 337 13.99 8.56 5.20
C PRO A 337 14.59 9.35 4.03
N GLY A 338 13.95 9.35 2.86
CA GLY A 338 14.50 10.00 1.66
C GLY A 338 15.86 9.43 1.29
N LYS A 339 16.77 10.31 0.83
CA LYS A 339 18.15 9.92 0.60
C LYS A 339 18.91 9.86 1.94
N VAL A 340 19.26 8.65 2.37
CA VAL A 340 19.92 8.40 3.66
C VAL A 340 21.44 8.55 3.55
N TYR A 341 22.04 9.29 4.47
CA TYR A 341 23.49 9.33 4.68
C TYR A 341 23.91 8.24 5.67
N GLN A 342 24.73 7.29 5.25
CA GLN A 342 25.30 6.31 6.17
C GLN A 342 26.51 6.90 6.88
N CYS A 343 26.43 7.05 8.20
CA CYS A 343 27.55 7.49 9.02
C CYS A 343 28.66 6.42 9.02
N SER A 344 29.91 6.83 8.85
CA SER A 344 31.08 5.96 8.99
C SER A 344 31.62 5.90 10.42
N SER A 345 31.34 6.94 11.21
CA SER A 345 31.76 7.09 12.60
C SER A 345 30.77 7.97 13.36
N LEU A 346 31.01 8.15 14.67
CA LEU A 346 30.27 9.11 15.48
C LEU A 346 30.49 10.53 14.93
N ILE A 347 29.40 11.27 14.73
CA ILE A 347 29.39 12.65 14.23
C ILE A 347 28.66 13.60 15.19
N HIS A 348 28.54 13.23 16.47
CA HIS A 348 27.99 13.99 17.61
C HIS A 348 27.33 15.33 17.27
N GLY A 349 26.01 15.37 17.21
CA GLY A 349 25.25 16.62 17.03
C GLY A 349 25.44 17.33 15.70
N SER A 350 26.07 16.68 14.72
CA SER A 350 26.16 17.22 13.37
C SER A 350 24.77 17.52 12.79
N PRO A 351 24.66 18.60 12.00
CA PRO A 351 23.46 18.87 11.23
C PRO A 351 23.28 17.81 10.14
N LEU A 352 22.13 17.86 9.46
CA LEU A 352 21.87 17.06 8.27
C LEU A 352 22.96 17.28 7.21
N MET A 353 23.53 16.17 6.72
CA MET A 353 24.55 16.20 5.68
C MET A 353 23.98 16.77 4.37
N LYS A 354 24.72 17.69 3.76
CA LYS A 354 24.30 18.39 2.54
C LYS A 354 23.96 17.37 1.43
N GLY A 355 22.76 17.52 0.87
CA GLY A 355 22.29 16.67 -0.22
C GLY A 355 21.63 15.36 0.21
N TYR A 356 21.47 15.12 1.51
CA TYR A 356 20.73 14.00 2.10
C TYR A 356 19.45 14.51 2.80
N ASP A 357 18.59 13.58 3.22
CA ASP A 357 17.32 13.90 3.91
C ASP A 357 17.25 13.26 5.32
N SER A 358 18.10 12.26 5.60
CA SER A 358 18.25 11.60 6.92
C SER A 358 19.64 11.01 7.08
N HIS A 359 20.00 10.57 8.30
CA HIS A 359 21.21 9.77 8.56
C HIS A 359 20.84 8.37 9.04
N THR A 360 21.77 7.43 8.91
CA THR A 360 21.71 6.13 9.57
C THR A 360 23.04 5.76 10.22
N SER A 361 23.00 5.00 11.32
CA SER A 361 24.17 4.48 12.01
C SER A 361 25.05 3.60 11.11
N PRO A 362 26.33 3.36 11.46
CA PRO A 362 27.22 2.49 10.69
C PRO A 362 26.66 1.08 10.47
N ASP A 363 25.96 0.53 11.47
CA ASP A 363 25.30 -0.78 11.43
C ASP A 363 23.90 -0.74 10.76
N LYS A 364 23.44 0.45 10.36
CA LYS A 364 22.14 0.72 9.71
C LYS A 364 20.91 0.42 10.56
N LYS A 365 21.07 0.33 11.88
CA LYS A 365 19.96 0.01 12.79
C LYS A 365 19.32 1.22 13.42
N GLU A 366 19.98 2.37 13.43
CA GLU A 366 19.41 3.64 13.87
C GLU A 366 19.18 4.55 12.66
N LEU A 367 18.03 5.21 12.63
CA LEU A 367 17.60 6.16 11.61
C LEU A 367 17.34 7.51 12.28
N ILE A 368 17.96 8.56 11.76
CA ILE A 368 17.94 9.90 12.35
C ILE A 368 17.26 10.86 11.39
N ILE A 369 16.16 11.44 11.86
CA ILE A 369 15.28 12.29 11.06
C ILE A 369 15.39 13.73 11.53
N PHE A 370 15.60 14.64 10.58
CA PHE A 370 15.85 16.06 10.86
C PHE A 370 14.65 16.96 10.57
N ASN A 371 13.63 16.45 9.86
CA ASN A 371 12.39 17.15 9.57
C ASN A 371 11.25 16.48 10.34
N SER A 372 10.61 17.20 11.26
CA SER A 372 9.48 16.68 12.04
C SER A 372 8.30 16.25 11.16
N HIS A 373 8.07 16.91 10.03
CA HIS A 373 7.02 16.53 9.08
C HIS A 373 7.31 15.22 8.34
N HIS A 374 8.52 14.66 8.44
CA HIS A 374 8.84 13.34 7.89
C HIS A 374 8.42 12.19 8.82
N ILE A 375 7.72 12.49 9.92
CA ILE A 375 7.39 11.51 10.94
C ILE A 375 5.88 11.56 11.21
N LEU A 376 5.23 10.41 11.10
CA LEU A 376 3.84 10.21 11.48
C LEU A 376 3.76 9.11 12.56
N PRO A 377 3.44 9.44 13.82
CA PRO A 377 3.16 8.44 14.84
C PRO A 377 1.82 7.75 14.56
N CYS A 378 1.86 6.52 14.06
CA CYS A 378 0.66 5.79 13.64
C CYS A 378 0.08 4.91 14.75
N TYR A 379 0.94 4.34 15.60
CA TYR A 379 0.51 3.38 16.60
C TYR A 379 1.23 3.55 17.93
N ILE A 380 0.51 3.28 19.02
CA ILE A 380 1.08 3.06 20.35
C ILE A 380 0.92 1.58 20.66
N LEU A 381 2.02 0.83 20.70
CA LEU A 381 2.02 -0.59 21.03
C LEU A 381 2.22 -0.76 22.53
N HIS A 382 1.32 -1.50 23.17
CA HIS A 382 1.44 -1.93 24.55
C HIS A 382 1.91 -3.38 24.55
N TYR A 383 3.01 -3.67 25.24
CA TYR A 383 3.58 -5.01 25.28
C TYR A 383 4.02 -5.42 26.69
N THR A 384 4.00 -6.70 27.00
CA THR A 384 4.38 -7.25 28.32
C THR A 384 5.28 -8.46 28.14
N HIS A 385 5.91 -8.96 29.21
CA HIS A 385 6.52 -10.28 29.15
C HIS A 385 5.43 -11.35 29.08
N ALA A 386 5.61 -12.31 28.18
CA ALA A 386 4.72 -13.43 27.99
C ALA A 386 4.83 -14.39 29.18
N HIS A 387 3.72 -14.61 29.86
CA HIS A 387 3.59 -15.63 30.92
C HIS A 387 2.53 -16.65 30.49
N GLY A 388 2.95 -17.89 30.28
CA GLY A 388 2.08 -18.98 29.86
C GLY A 388 1.39 -18.77 28.50
N ASP A 389 0.34 -19.56 28.27
CA ASP A 389 -0.41 -19.54 27.01
C ASP A 389 -1.11 -18.20 26.78
N PHE A 390 -1.30 -17.86 25.50
CA PHE A 390 -2.08 -16.69 25.13
C PHE A 390 -3.56 -16.95 25.42
N LYS A 391 -4.19 -16.04 26.17
CA LYS A 391 -5.63 -16.04 26.41
C LYS A 391 -6.24 -14.80 25.78
N TYR A 392 -7.12 -14.99 24.80
CA TYR A 392 -7.96 -13.90 24.31
C TYR A 392 -8.79 -13.37 25.47
N LYS A 393 -8.81 -12.05 25.64
CA LYS A 393 -9.82 -11.43 26.50
C LYS A 393 -11.18 -11.89 25.98
N LYS A 394 -12.04 -12.44 26.85
CA LYS A 394 -13.42 -12.67 26.46
C LYS A 394 -13.96 -11.28 26.12
N SER A 395 -14.34 -11.07 24.86
CA SER A 395 -15.20 -9.93 24.51
C SER A 395 -16.31 -9.94 25.55
N ILE A 396 -16.39 -8.92 26.40
CA ILE A 396 -17.53 -8.77 27.30
C ILE A 396 -18.72 -8.68 26.35
N LYS A 397 -19.40 -9.81 26.16
CA LYS A 397 -20.72 -9.86 25.57
C LYS A 397 -21.52 -8.88 26.40
N THR A 398 -21.75 -7.68 25.85
CA THR A 398 -22.66 -6.65 26.39
C THR A 398 -22.50 -6.43 27.90
N THR A 399 -21.80 -5.36 28.30
CA THR A 399 -21.85 -4.85 29.67
C THR A 399 -23.29 -4.91 30.16
N LYS A 400 -23.55 -5.70 31.21
CA LYS A 400 -24.90 -5.90 31.77
C LYS A 400 -25.56 -4.53 31.95
N SER A 401 -26.83 -4.44 31.60
CA SER A 401 -27.60 -3.19 31.75
C SER A 401 -27.55 -2.72 33.21
N VAL A 402 -27.81 -1.43 33.43
CA VAL A 402 -27.84 -0.84 34.78
C VAL A 402 -28.79 -1.63 35.70
N ASP A 403 -29.93 -2.07 35.17
CA ASP A 403 -30.93 -2.84 35.91
C ASP A 403 -30.44 -4.26 36.24
N GLU A 404 -29.76 -4.94 35.32
CA GLU A 404 -29.17 -6.25 35.59
C GLU A 404 -28.06 -6.18 36.64
N MET A 405 -27.23 -5.13 36.57
CA MET A 405 -26.19 -4.87 37.57
C MET A 405 -26.79 -4.61 38.94
N LYS A 406 -27.87 -3.82 39.02
CA LYS A 406 -28.58 -3.57 40.28
C LYS A 406 -29.17 -4.85 40.87
N LYS A 407 -29.78 -5.71 40.04
CA LYS A 407 -30.29 -7.02 40.48
C LYS A 407 -29.19 -7.93 41.03
N LEU A 408 -28.01 -7.94 40.40
CA LEU A 408 -26.86 -8.70 40.91
C LEU A 408 -26.37 -8.17 42.25
N TYR A 409 -26.23 -6.84 42.39
CA TYR A 409 -25.88 -6.23 43.66
C TYR A 409 -26.91 -6.57 44.76
N ASP A 410 -28.20 -6.42 44.49
CA ASP A 410 -29.27 -6.70 45.46
C ASP A 410 -29.33 -8.19 45.84
N THR A 411 -28.88 -9.09 44.94
CA THR A 411 -28.74 -10.51 45.23
C THR A 411 -27.50 -10.78 46.09
N ALA A 412 -26.36 -10.17 45.75
CA ALA A 412 -25.11 -10.32 46.47
C ALA A 412 -25.20 -9.79 47.92
N THR A 413 -25.92 -8.69 48.17
CA THR A 413 -26.11 -8.15 49.52
C THR A 413 -26.88 -9.09 50.45
N LYS A 414 -27.79 -9.90 49.90
CA LYS A 414 -28.57 -10.92 50.63
C LYS A 414 -27.77 -12.18 50.94
N MET A 415 -26.61 -12.39 50.31
CA MET A 415 -25.78 -13.55 50.59
C MET A 415 -25.22 -13.49 52.03
N PRO A 416 -25.07 -14.64 52.72
CA PRO A 416 -24.42 -14.68 54.03
C PRO A 416 -22.95 -14.27 53.91
N ALA A 417 -22.38 -13.71 54.98
CA ALA A 417 -20.97 -13.32 54.99
C ALA A 417 -20.06 -14.53 54.71
N THR A 418 -19.09 -14.34 53.80
CA THR A 418 -18.13 -15.40 53.43
C THR A 418 -16.71 -14.84 53.38
N LYS A 419 -15.72 -15.66 53.02
CA LYS A 419 -14.33 -15.22 52.80
C LYS A 419 -13.92 -15.29 51.33
N ILE A 420 -14.89 -15.27 50.41
CA ILE A 420 -14.64 -15.49 48.98
C ILE A 420 -13.75 -14.41 48.33
N LEU A 421 -13.74 -13.20 48.91
CA LEU A 421 -12.90 -12.09 48.46
C LEU A 421 -11.58 -11.98 49.26
N SER A 422 -11.30 -12.93 50.16
CA SER A 422 -10.07 -12.94 50.95
C SER A 422 -8.82 -12.94 50.06
N GLY A 423 -7.91 -12.01 50.33
CA GLY A 423 -6.68 -11.81 49.56
C GLY A 423 -6.81 -10.80 48.41
N LEU A 424 -8.02 -10.30 48.12
CA LEU A 424 -8.21 -9.22 47.16
C LEU A 424 -8.18 -7.86 47.85
N THR A 425 -7.47 -6.91 47.24
CA THR A 425 -7.55 -5.48 47.58
C THR A 425 -8.21 -4.76 46.41
N ILE A 426 -9.33 -4.08 46.66
CA ILE A 426 -10.21 -3.55 45.61
C ILE A 426 -10.35 -2.03 45.76
N HIS A 427 -10.31 -1.31 44.65
CA HIS A 427 -10.71 0.10 44.56
C HIS A 427 -11.86 0.27 43.56
N LEU A 428 -12.70 1.29 43.75
CA LEU A 428 -13.87 1.54 42.91
C LEU A 428 -13.71 2.83 42.07
N ALA A 429 -14.16 2.77 40.82
CA ALA A 429 -14.25 3.90 39.89
C ALA A 429 -15.61 3.94 39.18
N GLY A 430 -16.07 5.16 38.86
CA GLY A 430 -17.32 5.38 38.13
C GLY A 430 -18.61 5.21 38.93
N LYS A 431 -19.73 5.36 38.21
CA LYS A 431 -21.09 5.17 38.73
C LYS A 431 -21.45 3.69 38.65
N LEU A 432 -21.47 3.06 39.82
CA LEU A 432 -21.72 1.62 40.00
C LEU A 432 -23.19 1.35 40.39
N ALA A 433 -23.55 0.10 40.64
CA ALA A 433 -24.91 -0.30 41.00
C ALA A 433 -25.43 0.36 42.30
N ASP A 434 -24.54 0.76 43.20
CA ASP A 434 -24.87 1.52 44.40
C ASP A 434 -23.73 2.49 44.79
N LYS A 435 -23.88 3.22 45.90
CA LYS A 435 -22.85 4.08 46.46
C LYS A 435 -21.59 3.26 46.75
N HIS A 436 -20.42 3.86 46.48
CA HIS A 436 -19.14 3.21 46.76
C HIS A 436 -19.01 2.75 48.22
N SER A 437 -19.57 3.49 49.18
CA SER A 437 -19.60 3.10 50.61
C SER A 437 -20.28 1.74 50.82
N GLU A 438 -21.42 1.50 50.17
CA GLU A 438 -22.17 0.26 50.32
C GLU A 438 -21.49 -0.91 49.64
N ILE A 439 -20.88 -0.66 48.48
CA ILE A 439 -20.10 -1.69 47.77
C ILE A 439 -18.84 -2.03 48.56
N TYR A 440 -18.16 -1.06 49.17
CA TYR A 440 -17.04 -1.32 50.08
C TYR A 440 -17.46 -2.13 51.32
N ASN A 441 -18.61 -1.81 51.92
CA ASN A 441 -19.17 -2.60 53.02
C ASN A 441 -19.41 -4.06 52.60
N LEU A 442 -19.94 -4.27 51.38
CA LEU A 442 -20.14 -5.60 50.81
C LEU A 442 -18.80 -6.33 50.58
N ILE A 443 -17.79 -5.64 50.05
CA ILE A 443 -16.45 -6.22 49.86
C ILE A 443 -15.87 -6.70 51.20
N ILE A 444 -15.96 -5.86 52.24
CA ILE A 444 -15.47 -6.17 53.59
C ILE A 444 -16.26 -7.33 54.21
N LYS A 445 -17.60 -7.34 54.08
CA LYS A 445 -18.48 -8.43 54.52
C LYS A 445 -18.07 -9.79 53.96
N HIS A 446 -17.51 -9.82 52.74
CA HIS A 446 -17.06 -11.04 52.08
C HIS A 446 -15.53 -11.27 52.16
N GLY A 447 -14.84 -10.56 53.06
CA GLY A 447 -13.44 -10.78 53.42
C GLY A 447 -12.41 -10.05 52.54
N GLY A 448 -12.84 -9.15 51.66
CA GLY A 448 -11.95 -8.34 50.83
C GLY A 448 -11.40 -7.11 51.57
N LYS A 449 -10.33 -6.53 51.04
CA LYS A 449 -9.75 -5.26 51.49
C LYS A 449 -10.09 -4.16 50.50
N THR A 450 -10.11 -2.92 50.96
CA THR A 450 -10.36 -1.73 50.13
C THR A 450 -9.09 -0.89 50.01
N ALA A 451 -8.84 -0.33 48.83
CA ALA A 451 -7.73 0.59 48.58
C ALA A 451 -8.23 2.03 48.36
N THR A 452 -7.34 3.01 48.50
CA THR A 452 -7.54 4.40 48.05
C THR A 452 -6.90 4.63 46.69
N GLN A 453 -7.14 5.79 46.08
CA GLN A 453 -6.54 6.16 44.81
C GLN A 453 -5.01 6.21 44.88
N GLN A 454 -4.43 6.67 46.00
CA GLN A 454 -2.98 6.70 46.23
C GLN A 454 -2.38 5.30 46.37
N GLN A 455 -3.21 4.27 46.56
CA GLN A 455 -2.82 2.87 46.70
C GLN A 455 -3.07 2.07 45.41
N LEU A 456 -3.25 2.72 44.25
CA LEU A 456 -3.35 2.02 42.96
C LEU A 456 -1.97 1.56 42.49
N TYR A 457 -1.53 0.42 42.99
CA TYR A 457 -0.31 -0.27 42.60
C TYR A 457 -0.56 -1.77 42.39
N MET A 458 0.46 -2.48 41.88
CA MET A 458 0.40 -3.91 41.59
C MET A 458 -0.10 -4.72 42.81
N GLY A 459 -1.18 -5.49 42.61
CA GLY A 459 -1.85 -6.25 43.68
C GLY A 459 -3.21 -5.67 44.12
N VAL A 460 -3.56 -4.47 43.65
CA VAL A 460 -4.93 -3.95 43.71
C VAL A 460 -5.71 -4.38 42.46
N THR A 461 -7.03 -4.51 42.58
CA THR A 461 -7.98 -4.67 41.47
C THR A 461 -8.87 -3.43 41.41
N LEU A 462 -8.91 -2.74 40.27
CA LEU A 462 -9.83 -1.63 40.07
C LEU A 462 -11.14 -2.16 39.49
N VAL A 463 -12.24 -1.94 40.20
CA VAL A 463 -13.59 -2.23 39.72
C VAL A 463 -14.19 -0.93 39.17
N ALA A 464 -14.55 -0.92 37.89
CA ALA A 464 -15.02 0.27 37.20
C ALA A 464 -16.36 0.03 36.50
N SER A 465 -17.11 1.11 36.25
CA SER A 465 -18.28 1.07 35.36
C SER A 465 -17.84 1.04 33.89
N ALA A 466 -18.70 0.50 33.01
CA ALA A 466 -18.42 0.50 31.58
C ALA A 466 -18.22 1.90 30.99
N SER A 467 -18.93 2.90 31.53
CA SER A 467 -18.83 4.30 31.10
C SER A 467 -17.45 4.90 31.37
N GLU A 468 -16.74 4.46 32.41
CA GLU A 468 -15.37 4.90 32.72
C GLU A 468 -14.35 4.41 31.69
N MET A 469 -14.67 3.30 31.01
CA MET A 469 -13.80 2.69 30.01
C MET A 469 -14.14 3.08 28.57
N LYS A 470 -15.34 3.64 28.34
CA LYS A 470 -15.83 4.06 27.01
C LYS A 470 -15.70 5.57 26.75
N GLY A 471 -15.23 6.35 27.71
CA GLY A 471 -15.07 7.80 27.55
C GLY A 471 -13.88 8.18 26.65
N GLU A 472 -13.97 9.33 25.96
CA GLU A 472 -12.86 9.91 25.16
C GLU A 472 -11.62 10.23 26.01
N THR A 473 -11.78 10.34 27.34
CA THR A 473 -10.69 10.42 28.31
C THR A 473 -10.95 9.47 29.49
N PRO A 474 -10.04 8.52 29.78
CA PRO A 474 -10.14 7.70 30.99
C PRO A 474 -10.05 8.57 32.24
N SER A 475 -10.78 8.23 33.30
CA SER A 475 -10.63 8.96 34.56
C SER A 475 -9.23 8.78 35.14
N THR A 476 -8.80 9.70 36.01
CA THR A 476 -7.49 9.62 36.68
C THR A 476 -7.25 8.27 37.34
N LYS A 477 -8.30 7.64 37.90
CA LYS A 477 -8.20 6.30 38.51
C LYS A 477 -7.93 5.20 37.48
N VAL A 478 -8.63 5.24 36.35
CA VAL A 478 -8.42 4.30 35.23
C VAL A 478 -7.02 4.48 34.67
N SER A 479 -6.59 5.71 34.37
CA SER A 479 -5.24 5.99 33.85
C SER A 479 -4.15 5.53 34.82
N LEU A 480 -4.31 5.78 36.12
CA LEU A 480 -3.37 5.29 37.14
C LEU A 480 -3.33 3.76 37.19
N ALA A 481 -4.49 3.10 37.13
CA ALA A 481 -4.55 1.65 37.11
C ALA A 481 -3.91 1.05 35.85
N GLU A 482 -4.18 1.62 34.66
CA GLU A 482 -3.53 1.19 33.41
C GLU A 482 -2.01 1.37 33.47
N ASN A 483 -1.54 2.51 33.97
CA ASN A 483 -0.11 2.80 34.11
C ASN A 483 0.57 1.86 35.11
N ALA A 484 -0.11 1.53 36.21
CA ALA A 484 0.37 0.61 37.24
C ALA A 484 0.14 -0.87 36.90
N GLN A 485 -0.42 -1.18 35.72
CA GLN A 485 -0.81 -2.53 35.29
C GLN A 485 -1.75 -3.24 36.28
N VAL A 486 -2.58 -2.46 36.96
CA VAL A 486 -3.65 -2.95 37.83
C VAL A 486 -4.80 -3.48 36.97
N PRO A 487 -5.29 -4.71 37.22
CA PRO A 487 -6.47 -5.23 36.53
C PRO A 487 -7.68 -4.30 36.71
N ILE A 488 -8.30 -3.90 35.60
CA ILE A 488 -9.53 -3.11 35.59
C ILE A 488 -10.68 -4.00 35.14
N VAL A 489 -11.62 -4.26 36.04
CA VAL A 489 -12.73 -5.20 35.81
C VAL A 489 -14.09 -4.57 35.97
N SER A 490 -15.09 -5.15 35.32
CA SER A 490 -16.48 -4.83 35.52
C SER A 490 -16.96 -5.25 36.90
N GLU A 491 -17.94 -4.50 37.41
CA GLU A 491 -18.48 -4.66 38.76
C GLU A 491 -19.11 -6.04 39.01
N ASP A 492 -19.61 -6.71 37.96
CA ASP A 492 -20.16 -8.06 38.10
C ASP A 492 -19.10 -9.11 38.46
N PHE A 493 -17.80 -8.81 38.35
CA PHE A 493 -16.73 -9.60 38.95
C PHE A 493 -16.97 -9.85 40.45
N LEU A 494 -17.37 -8.81 41.18
CA LEU A 494 -17.60 -8.89 42.62
C LEU A 494 -18.85 -9.72 42.90
N TYR A 495 -19.95 -9.38 42.24
CA TYR A 495 -21.25 -9.96 42.52
C TYR A 495 -21.31 -11.41 42.13
N ASP A 496 -20.77 -11.77 40.97
CA ASP A 496 -20.72 -13.16 40.54
C ASP A 496 -19.92 -14.03 41.51
N ARG A 497 -18.77 -13.57 42.00
CA ARG A 497 -17.99 -14.31 43.01
C ARG A 497 -18.76 -14.49 44.31
N ILE A 498 -19.46 -13.44 44.76
CA ILE A 498 -20.28 -13.49 45.99
C ILE A 498 -21.49 -14.42 45.81
N ILE A 499 -22.17 -14.38 44.68
CA ILE A 499 -23.38 -15.18 44.45
C ILE A 499 -23.02 -16.65 44.22
N THR A 500 -22.02 -16.94 43.38
CA THR A 500 -21.68 -18.32 43.03
C THR A 500 -20.71 -18.98 44.00
N GLN A 501 -20.08 -18.22 44.91
CA GLN A 501 -19.04 -18.68 45.83
C GLN A 501 -17.86 -19.37 45.11
N GLN A 502 -17.60 -19.00 43.85
CA GLN A 502 -16.50 -19.53 43.05
C GLN A 502 -15.45 -18.45 42.81
N LYS A 503 -14.17 -18.84 42.85
CA LYS A 503 -13.04 -17.97 42.47
C LYS A 503 -12.96 -17.85 40.95
N LYS A 504 -13.85 -17.04 40.37
CA LYS A 504 -13.89 -16.80 38.92
C LYS A 504 -12.65 -16.03 38.44
N ASP A 505 -12.10 -16.40 37.30
CA ASP A 505 -10.89 -15.74 36.76
C ASP A 505 -11.15 -14.25 36.53
N ILE A 506 -10.20 -13.40 36.93
CA ILE A 506 -10.31 -11.94 36.76
C ILE A 506 -10.37 -11.57 35.28
N SER A 507 -9.72 -12.36 34.40
CA SER A 507 -9.70 -12.14 32.96
C SER A 507 -11.07 -12.19 32.30
N ASP A 508 -12.05 -12.83 32.94
CA ASP A 508 -13.41 -12.93 32.42
C ASP A 508 -14.21 -11.62 32.58
N TYR A 509 -13.67 -10.66 33.33
CA TYR A 509 -14.33 -9.41 33.69
C TYR A 509 -13.54 -8.17 33.30
N VAL A 510 -12.36 -8.32 32.69
CA VAL A 510 -11.53 -7.17 32.28
C VAL A 510 -12.17 -6.46 31.09
N PHE A 511 -12.30 -5.13 31.17
CA PHE A 511 -12.75 -4.34 30.04
C PHE A 511 -11.75 -4.46 28.86
N CYS A 512 -12.28 -4.63 27.63
CA CYS A 512 -11.45 -4.74 26.44
C CYS A 512 -10.69 -3.44 26.18
#